data_AF-Q849F2-F1
#
_entry.id   AF-Q849F2-F1
#
_cell.length_a   1.000
_cell.length_b   1.000
_cell.length_c   1.000
_cell.angle_alpha   90.00
_cell.angle_beta   90.00
_cell.angle_gamma   90.00
#
_symmetry.space_group_name_H-M   'P 1'
#
loop_
_entity.id
_entity.type
_entity.pdbx_description
1 polymer ?
#
loop_
_entity_poly.entity_id
_entity_poly.type
_entity_poly.pdbx_seq_one_letter_code
_entity_poly.pdbx_strand_id
1 'polypeptide(L)'
;MASTARKTAAGERGDRHTCRMSLFHADSYSPDDMVMHPRHQAMQPVLVQLIQQLRVCESVEAGADLQRALLTRLLEVEKDRWEFKRAVTRMHNGKQPHRGVPELQSGRDPVDIATWRFEHDVCERLARQLRSVGDALAWRVFGFHRPFILALCRNQSPGPMYGKAGLPAELEHFERACKEDGAFALLHDLTNCLRIGDITMWDGVHPPRTEEIKTNPKNSRSAQLRRINQARAAVLDGGPLPGDNASELLYDLDLPLRTHLDVLRDALERAATDGIYATPVPGSRALFVVDQYGCVQQGMSSKQFNERLQHAASSALQRAGIAAGREDYNIHVTSLDSTARDPLRVPWANYPLHPVACARLIGDYAVATVETSGPVLTRLLQAAGLDARWVRPPGNADLQQGEVIMEIHQQERLRSVTLPGGLTMTPGWTLQMRRSELDRYLIELLQPGSWAAGIKHVLAARQAGRPWPHYRNEHEIWV
;
A
#
# COMPACT_ATOMS: atom_id res chain seq x y z
N MET A 1 38.29 -61.58 -22.22
CA MET A 1 38.26 -60.79 -23.46
C MET A 1 37.08 -59.85 -23.34
N ALA A 2 37.33 -58.59 -22.96
CA ALA A 2 37.23 -57.40 -23.84
C ALA A 2 35.81 -57.25 -24.42
N SER A 3 35.06 -56.15 -24.29
CA SER A 3 35.39 -54.73 -24.24
C SER A 3 34.13 -53.94 -23.83
N THR A 4 34.16 -53.13 -22.76
CA THR A 4 34.14 -51.65 -22.76
C THR A 4 33.18 -50.95 -23.73
N ALA A 5 32.18 -50.26 -23.17
CA ALA A 5 31.69 -48.95 -23.64
C ALA A 5 30.98 -48.22 -22.48
N ARG A 6 31.74 -47.40 -21.73
CA ARG A 6 31.19 -46.38 -20.81
C ARG A 6 30.75 -45.19 -21.67
N LYS A 7 29.46 -44.85 -21.65
CA LYS A 7 28.95 -43.55 -22.10
C LYS A 7 28.98 -42.57 -20.93
N THR A 8 29.90 -41.61 -21.01
CA THR A 8 29.93 -40.39 -20.21
C THR A 8 28.81 -39.46 -20.68
N ALA A 9 27.84 -39.19 -19.81
CA ALA A 9 26.91 -38.06 -19.98
C ALA A 9 27.41 -36.90 -19.12
N ALA A 10 28.10 -35.95 -19.75
CA ALA A 10 28.33 -34.64 -19.20
C ALA A 10 26.99 -33.90 -19.22
N GLY A 11 26.36 -33.78 -18.05
CA GLY A 11 25.18 -32.94 -17.87
C GLY A 11 25.63 -31.49 -17.70
N GLU A 12 25.41 -30.69 -18.74
CA GLU A 12 25.42 -29.23 -18.68
C GLU A 12 24.45 -28.78 -17.58
N ARG A 13 24.98 -28.30 -16.45
CA ARG A 13 24.22 -27.51 -15.49
C ARG A 13 24.02 -26.13 -16.10
N GLY A 14 22.93 -25.99 -16.84
CA GLY A 14 22.44 -24.70 -17.28
C GLY A 14 21.97 -23.89 -16.07
N ASP A 15 22.75 -22.87 -15.73
CA ASP A 15 22.34 -21.72 -14.93
C ASP A 15 21.05 -21.13 -15.52
N ARG A 16 19.93 -21.33 -14.82
CA ARG A 16 18.67 -20.62 -15.04
C ARG A 16 18.00 -20.38 -13.70
N HIS A 17 18.53 -19.43 -12.94
CA HIS A 17 17.81 -18.74 -11.87
C HIS A 17 17.76 -17.26 -12.20
N THR A 18 17.04 -16.92 -13.27
CA THR A 18 16.39 -15.61 -13.34
C THR A 18 15.20 -15.68 -12.39
N CYS A 19 15.32 -14.99 -11.25
CA CYS A 19 14.20 -14.73 -10.35
C CYS A 19 13.08 -14.08 -11.18
N ARG A 20 12.09 -14.88 -11.57
CA ARG A 20 10.94 -14.41 -12.32
C ARG A 20 10.05 -13.70 -11.30
N MET A 21 10.27 -12.41 -11.10
CA MET A 21 9.31 -11.54 -10.43
C MET A 21 8.03 -11.53 -11.27
N SER A 22 7.11 -12.45 -11.00
CA SER A 22 5.76 -12.36 -11.54
C SER A 22 5.01 -11.36 -10.67
N LEU A 23 4.98 -10.11 -11.13
CA LEU A 23 4.42 -8.96 -10.41
C LEU A 23 2.89 -9.04 -10.22
N PHE A 24 2.22 -10.04 -10.82
CA PHE A 24 0.77 -10.18 -10.80
C PHE A 24 0.36 -11.66 -10.69
N HIS A 25 -0.43 -11.99 -9.66
CA HIS A 25 -1.13 -13.27 -9.55
C HIS A 25 -2.36 -13.26 -10.47
N ALA A 26 -2.12 -13.34 -11.77
CA ALA A 26 -3.17 -13.57 -12.76
C ALA A 26 -2.83 -14.86 -13.51
N ASP A 27 -3.58 -15.92 -13.23
CA ASP A 27 -3.40 -17.21 -13.91
C ASP A 27 -3.74 -17.13 -15.42
N SER A 28 -4.38 -16.04 -15.88
CA SER A 28 -4.99 -15.90 -17.21
C SER A 28 -4.48 -14.73 -18.07
N TYR A 29 -3.58 -13.87 -17.56
CA TYR A 29 -3.00 -12.77 -18.35
C TYR A 29 -1.64 -12.33 -17.79
N SER A 30 -0.82 -11.74 -18.66
CA SER A 30 0.47 -11.20 -18.24
C SER A 30 0.32 -9.81 -17.59
N PRO A 31 1.23 -9.44 -16.67
CA PRO A 31 1.44 -8.06 -16.21
C PRO A 31 1.28 -7.00 -17.32
N ASP A 32 1.92 -7.27 -18.45
CA ASP A 32 2.03 -6.34 -19.58
C ASP A 32 0.68 -6.14 -20.26
N ASP A 33 -0.16 -7.18 -20.33
CA ASP A 33 -1.51 -7.08 -20.90
C ASP A 33 -2.36 -6.04 -20.16
N MET A 34 -2.29 -6.03 -18.82
CA MET A 34 -3.03 -5.09 -17.99
C MET A 34 -2.58 -3.65 -18.23
N VAL A 35 -1.27 -3.42 -18.26
CA VAL A 35 -0.69 -2.09 -18.47
C VAL A 35 -0.97 -1.58 -19.88
N MET A 36 -1.01 -2.46 -20.88
CA MET A 36 -1.30 -2.10 -22.28
C MET A 36 -2.80 -2.02 -22.59
N HIS A 37 -3.68 -2.34 -21.65
CA HIS A 37 -5.12 -2.30 -21.88
C HIS A 37 -5.60 -0.87 -22.20
N PRO A 38 -6.43 -0.63 -23.25
CA PRO A 38 -6.85 0.72 -23.64
C PRO A 38 -7.52 1.52 -22.52
N ARG A 39 -8.43 0.89 -21.74
CA ARG A 39 -9.06 1.54 -20.57
C ARG A 39 -8.03 1.98 -19.51
N HIS A 40 -6.98 1.19 -19.33
CA HIS A 40 -5.93 1.47 -18.36
C HIS A 40 -4.99 2.59 -18.83
N GLN A 41 -4.72 2.67 -20.13
CA GLN A 41 -3.99 3.79 -20.75
C GLN A 41 -4.81 5.09 -20.70
N ALA A 42 -6.11 5.02 -21.01
CA ALA A 42 -7.01 6.16 -20.96
C ALA A 42 -7.18 6.73 -19.54
N MET A 43 -7.03 5.91 -18.50
CA MET A 43 -7.13 6.35 -17.11
C MET A 43 -5.92 7.19 -16.64
N GLN A 44 -4.75 7.06 -17.27
CA GLN A 44 -3.55 7.79 -16.86
C GLN A 44 -3.71 9.32 -16.86
N PRO A 45 -4.12 9.98 -17.96
CA PRO A 45 -4.34 11.43 -17.94
C PRO A 45 -5.46 11.84 -16.98
N VAL A 46 -6.46 10.98 -16.76
CA VAL A 46 -7.55 11.22 -15.80
C VAL A 46 -7.02 11.27 -14.38
N LEU A 47 -6.16 10.31 -13.98
CA LEU A 47 -5.52 10.30 -12.67
C LEU A 47 -4.66 11.56 -12.47
N VAL A 48 -3.90 11.98 -13.48
CA VAL A 48 -3.10 13.21 -13.41
C VAL A 48 -3.97 14.43 -13.10
N GLN A 49 -5.09 14.59 -13.81
CA GLN A 49 -6.03 15.69 -13.60
C GLN A 49 -6.64 15.65 -12.19
N LEU A 50 -7.08 14.48 -11.74
CA LEU A 50 -7.67 14.32 -10.40
C LEU A 50 -6.66 14.62 -9.29
N ILE A 51 -5.40 14.20 -9.45
CA ILE A 51 -4.32 14.49 -8.49
C ILE A 51 -4.00 15.99 -8.47
N GLN A 52 -3.99 16.66 -9.63
CA GLN A 52 -3.81 18.10 -9.70
C GLN A 52 -4.95 18.85 -8.99
N GLN A 53 -6.21 18.47 -9.28
CA GLN A 53 -7.39 19.02 -8.61
C GLN A 53 -7.32 18.82 -7.09
N LEU A 54 -6.95 17.62 -6.64
CA LEU A 54 -6.75 17.31 -5.22
C LEU A 54 -5.73 18.23 -4.55
N ARG A 55 -4.61 18.54 -5.21
CA ARG A 55 -3.52 19.33 -4.61
C ARG A 55 -3.87 20.80 -4.45
N VAL A 56 -4.75 21.32 -5.30
CA VAL A 56 -5.27 22.70 -5.22
C VAL A 56 -6.64 22.78 -4.52
N CYS A 57 -7.10 21.67 -3.95
CA CYS A 57 -8.37 21.59 -3.24
C CYS A 57 -8.24 22.25 -1.86
N GLU A 58 -8.62 23.52 -1.77
CA GLU A 58 -8.52 24.35 -0.55
C GLU A 58 -9.88 24.73 0.05
N SER A 59 -11.00 24.47 -0.65
CA SER A 59 -12.35 24.84 -0.20
C SER A 59 -13.29 23.64 -0.12
N VAL A 60 -14.38 23.80 0.64
CA VAL A 60 -15.48 22.82 0.73
C VAL A 60 -16.04 22.51 -0.66
N GLU A 61 -16.28 23.54 -1.47
CA GLU A 61 -16.80 23.42 -2.83
C GLU A 61 -15.85 22.64 -3.75
N ALA A 62 -14.56 22.98 -3.75
CA ALA A 62 -13.55 22.28 -4.56
C ALA A 62 -13.45 20.80 -4.16
N GLY A 63 -13.54 20.49 -2.87
CA GLY A 63 -13.52 19.12 -2.37
C GLY A 63 -14.80 18.35 -2.70
N ALA A 64 -15.96 19.01 -2.71
CA ALA A 64 -17.22 18.42 -3.15
C ALA A 64 -17.19 18.12 -4.67
N ASP A 65 -16.67 19.05 -5.47
CA ASP A 65 -16.52 18.86 -6.92
C ASP A 65 -15.57 17.72 -7.27
N LEU A 66 -14.44 17.61 -6.56
CA LEU A 66 -13.52 16.48 -6.71
C LEU A 66 -14.23 15.14 -6.40
N GLN A 67 -15.01 15.07 -5.33
CA GLN A 67 -15.77 13.87 -4.99
C GLN A 67 -16.83 13.53 -6.03
N ARG A 68 -17.56 14.51 -6.59
CA ARG A 68 -18.51 14.28 -7.69
C ARG A 68 -17.82 13.75 -8.94
N ALA A 69 -16.65 14.30 -9.29
CA ALA A 69 -15.86 13.85 -10.43
C ALA A 69 -15.36 12.40 -10.23
N LEU A 70 -14.87 12.09 -9.02
CA LEU A 70 -14.46 10.72 -8.64
C LEU A 70 -15.64 9.75 -8.68
N LEU A 71 -16.76 10.10 -8.06
CA LEU A 71 -17.97 9.28 -8.00
C LEU A 71 -18.48 8.93 -9.39
N THR A 72 -18.58 9.94 -10.28
CA THR A 72 -19.07 9.74 -11.66
C THR A 72 -18.24 8.67 -12.37
N ARG A 73 -16.91 8.81 -12.32
CA ARG A 73 -15.96 7.87 -12.96
C ARG A 73 -16.00 6.49 -12.31
N LEU A 74 -16.08 6.44 -10.99
CA LEU A 74 -16.11 5.20 -10.25
C LEU A 74 -17.38 4.40 -10.59
N LEU A 75 -18.54 5.06 -10.64
CA LEU A 75 -19.81 4.42 -11.02
C LEU A 75 -19.81 3.90 -12.45
N GLU A 76 -19.21 4.63 -13.40
CA GLU A 76 -19.04 4.17 -14.79
C GLU A 76 -18.20 2.89 -14.85
N VAL A 77 -17.03 2.89 -14.20
CA VAL A 77 -16.13 1.73 -14.16
C VAL A 77 -16.77 0.53 -13.45
N GLU A 78 -17.48 0.76 -12.35
CA GLU A 78 -18.13 -0.32 -11.59
C GLU A 78 -19.36 -0.89 -12.27
N LYS A 79 -20.09 -0.07 -13.03
CA LYS A 79 -21.16 -0.56 -13.91
C LYS A 79 -20.59 -1.55 -14.92
N ASP A 80 -19.51 -1.18 -15.62
CA ASP A 80 -18.87 -2.05 -16.60
C ASP A 80 -18.34 -3.34 -15.93
N ARG A 81 -17.68 -3.21 -14.77
CA ARG A 81 -17.25 -4.35 -13.95
C ARG A 81 -18.40 -5.32 -13.67
N TRP A 82 -19.55 -4.79 -13.26
CA TRP A 82 -20.73 -5.60 -12.93
C TRP A 82 -21.27 -6.34 -14.15
N GLU A 83 -21.33 -5.68 -15.31
CA GLU A 83 -21.78 -6.31 -16.56
C GLU A 83 -20.81 -7.41 -17.04
N PHE A 84 -19.49 -7.18 -16.95
CA PHE A 84 -18.51 -8.22 -17.25
C PHE A 84 -18.60 -9.41 -16.28
N LYS A 85 -18.77 -9.16 -14.97
CA LYS A 85 -18.99 -10.23 -13.98
C LYS A 85 -20.23 -11.08 -14.32
N ARG A 86 -21.32 -10.44 -14.74
CA ARG A 86 -22.54 -11.15 -15.18
C ARG A 86 -22.28 -11.99 -16.42
N ALA A 87 -21.56 -11.46 -17.40
CA ALA A 87 -21.20 -12.21 -18.59
C ALA A 87 -20.34 -13.44 -18.26
N VAL A 88 -19.30 -13.30 -17.41
CA VAL A 88 -18.50 -14.43 -16.91
C VAL A 88 -19.40 -15.49 -16.25
N THR A 89 -20.32 -15.06 -15.39
CA THR A 89 -21.25 -15.97 -14.70
C THR A 89 -22.15 -16.71 -15.68
N ARG A 90 -22.61 -16.06 -16.76
CA ARG A 90 -23.43 -16.68 -17.80
C ARG A 90 -22.64 -17.69 -18.63
N MET A 91 -21.43 -17.33 -19.04
CA MET A 91 -20.55 -18.20 -19.83
C MET A 91 -20.13 -19.44 -19.06
N HIS A 92 -19.86 -19.31 -17.75
CA HIS A 92 -19.62 -20.47 -16.88
C HIS A 92 -20.81 -21.45 -16.87
N ASN A 93 -22.03 -20.94 -17.05
CA ASN A 93 -23.24 -21.75 -17.14
C ASN A 93 -23.58 -22.19 -18.58
N GLY A 94 -22.61 -22.14 -19.51
CA GLY A 94 -22.79 -22.53 -20.91
C GLY A 94 -23.65 -21.58 -21.73
N LYS A 95 -23.91 -20.35 -21.24
CA LYS A 95 -24.75 -19.36 -21.92
C LYS A 95 -23.89 -18.26 -22.54
N GLN A 96 -24.34 -17.71 -23.66
CA GLN A 96 -23.74 -16.51 -24.23
C GLN A 96 -23.91 -15.28 -23.29
N PRO A 97 -22.98 -14.31 -23.35
CA PRO A 97 -23.14 -13.00 -22.73
C PRO A 97 -24.51 -12.37 -23.06
N HIS A 98 -25.08 -11.60 -22.15
CA HIS A 98 -26.36 -10.94 -22.41
C HIS A 98 -26.20 -9.78 -23.39
N ARG A 99 -27.31 -9.33 -23.98
CA ARG A 99 -27.32 -8.15 -24.86
C ARG A 99 -27.01 -6.89 -24.04
N GLY A 100 -26.23 -5.97 -24.62
CA GLY A 100 -25.93 -4.68 -24.01
C GLY A 100 -24.79 -4.67 -23.00
N VAL A 101 -23.97 -5.74 -22.95
CA VAL A 101 -22.67 -5.68 -22.28
C VAL A 101 -21.81 -4.58 -22.95
N PRO A 102 -21.02 -3.82 -22.16
CA PRO A 102 -19.93 -3.00 -22.68
C PRO A 102 -19.03 -3.71 -23.70
N GLU A 103 -18.44 -2.93 -24.60
CA GLU A 103 -17.46 -3.42 -25.58
C GLU A 103 -16.17 -3.91 -24.89
N LEU A 104 -15.66 -5.06 -25.36
CA LEU A 104 -14.36 -5.59 -24.99
C LEU A 104 -13.27 -4.77 -25.70
N GLN A 105 -12.37 -4.14 -24.96
CA GLN A 105 -11.35 -3.25 -25.54
C GLN A 105 -9.97 -3.92 -25.62
N SER A 106 -9.81 -5.07 -24.98
CA SER A 106 -8.57 -5.85 -25.02
C SER A 106 -8.22 -6.43 -26.41
N GLY A 107 -9.15 -6.44 -27.37
CA GLY A 107 -8.97 -7.06 -28.68
C GLY A 107 -8.88 -8.59 -28.65
N ARG A 108 -9.16 -9.20 -27.50
CA ARG A 108 -9.12 -10.65 -27.29
C ARG A 108 -10.41 -11.31 -27.78
N ASP A 109 -10.37 -12.64 -27.92
CA ASP A 109 -11.49 -13.42 -28.44
C ASP A 109 -12.73 -13.32 -27.51
N PRO A 110 -13.88 -12.82 -28.00
CA PRO A 110 -15.11 -12.71 -27.21
C PRO A 110 -15.73 -14.07 -26.85
N VAL A 111 -15.35 -15.19 -27.50
CA VAL A 111 -15.89 -16.51 -27.13
C VAL A 111 -15.19 -17.12 -25.91
N ASP A 112 -14.01 -16.62 -25.55
CA ASP A 112 -13.23 -17.12 -24.42
C ASP A 112 -13.64 -16.43 -23.11
N ILE A 113 -14.05 -17.23 -22.12
CA ILE A 113 -14.38 -16.74 -20.77
C ILE A 113 -13.22 -16.00 -20.10
N ALA A 114 -11.97 -16.33 -20.44
CA ALA A 114 -10.80 -15.64 -19.91
C ALA A 114 -10.73 -14.16 -20.34
N THR A 115 -11.20 -13.83 -21.55
CA THR A 115 -11.32 -12.44 -22.03
C THR A 115 -12.25 -11.63 -21.12
N TRP A 116 -13.40 -12.18 -20.78
CA TRP A 116 -14.41 -11.51 -19.94
C TRP A 116 -13.95 -11.34 -18.50
N ARG A 117 -13.20 -12.34 -17.98
CA ARG A 117 -12.54 -12.23 -16.67
C ARG A 117 -11.49 -11.13 -16.67
N PHE A 118 -10.67 -11.07 -17.73
CA PHE A 118 -9.66 -10.03 -17.86
C PHE A 118 -10.26 -8.61 -17.88
N GLU A 119 -11.34 -8.38 -18.63
CA GLU A 119 -12.04 -7.08 -18.65
C GLU A 119 -12.66 -6.73 -17.28
N HIS A 120 -13.22 -7.72 -16.58
CA HIS A 120 -13.66 -7.55 -15.19
C HIS A 120 -12.52 -7.10 -14.27
N ASP A 121 -11.36 -7.75 -14.38
CA ASP A 121 -10.19 -7.48 -13.52
C ASP A 121 -9.56 -6.13 -13.83
N VAL A 122 -9.58 -5.70 -15.10
CA VAL A 122 -9.22 -4.34 -15.54
C VAL A 122 -10.13 -3.33 -14.84
N CYS A 123 -11.45 -3.48 -14.91
CA CYS A 123 -12.38 -2.55 -14.28
C CYS A 123 -12.26 -2.54 -12.74
N GLU A 124 -12.02 -3.70 -12.11
CA GLU A 124 -11.73 -3.77 -10.68
C GLU A 124 -10.49 -2.94 -10.30
N ARG A 125 -9.43 -3.04 -11.10
CA ARG A 125 -8.20 -2.26 -10.88
C ARG A 125 -8.41 -0.76 -11.07
N LEU A 126 -9.10 -0.36 -12.14
CA LEU A 126 -9.43 1.05 -12.39
C LEU A 126 -10.24 1.67 -11.23
N ALA A 127 -11.21 0.93 -10.69
CA ALA A 127 -11.99 1.37 -9.54
C ALA A 127 -11.10 1.62 -8.31
N ARG A 128 -10.09 0.77 -8.09
CA ARG A 128 -9.14 0.93 -6.97
C ARG A 128 -8.18 2.10 -7.18
N GLN A 129 -7.74 2.35 -8.41
CA GLN A 129 -6.93 3.52 -8.75
C GLN A 129 -7.66 4.84 -8.49
N LEU A 130 -8.95 4.92 -8.85
CA LEU A 130 -9.80 6.07 -8.53
C LEU A 130 -9.95 6.24 -7.01
N ARG A 131 -10.22 5.14 -6.29
CA ARG A 131 -10.30 5.17 -4.82
C ARG A 131 -8.99 5.56 -4.15
N SER A 132 -7.83 5.29 -4.75
CA SER A 132 -6.54 5.77 -4.22
C SER A 132 -6.43 7.30 -4.22
N VAL A 133 -7.11 8.00 -5.13
CA VAL A 133 -7.24 9.47 -5.08
C VAL A 133 -8.21 9.88 -3.96
N GLY A 134 -9.30 9.14 -3.76
CA GLY A 134 -10.20 9.33 -2.62
C GLY A 134 -9.51 9.10 -1.27
N ASP A 135 -8.65 8.10 -1.16
CA ASP A 135 -7.78 7.88 0.00
C ASP A 135 -6.91 9.13 0.23
N ALA A 136 -6.33 9.69 -0.83
CA ALA A 136 -5.47 10.85 -0.71
C ALA A 136 -6.24 12.09 -0.20
N LEU A 137 -7.47 12.27 -0.67
CA LEU A 137 -8.40 13.28 -0.12
C LEU A 137 -8.65 13.04 1.37
N ALA A 138 -8.98 11.80 1.76
CA ALA A 138 -9.19 11.43 3.16
C ALA A 138 -8.00 11.82 4.04
N TRP A 139 -6.78 11.43 3.65
CA TRP A 139 -5.57 11.78 4.37
C TRP A 139 -5.36 13.30 4.49
N ARG A 140 -5.63 14.07 3.43
CA ARG A 140 -5.50 15.54 3.46
C ARG A 140 -6.51 16.20 4.39
N VAL A 141 -7.78 15.79 4.35
CA VAL A 141 -8.83 16.43 5.18
C VAL A 141 -8.73 16.06 6.66
N PHE A 142 -8.12 14.91 6.97
CA PHE A 142 -7.69 14.59 8.33
C PHE A 142 -6.35 15.26 8.73
N GLY A 143 -5.80 16.15 7.90
CA GLY A 143 -4.54 16.85 8.19
C GLY A 143 -3.34 15.92 8.32
N PHE A 144 -3.35 14.80 7.61
CA PHE A 144 -2.38 13.70 7.74
C PHE A 144 -2.28 13.11 9.14
N HIS A 145 -3.32 13.27 9.95
CA HIS A 145 -3.42 12.67 11.27
C HIS A 145 -3.73 11.17 11.15
N ARG A 146 -2.68 10.38 10.91
CA ARG A 146 -2.70 8.92 10.71
C ARG A 146 -3.58 8.15 11.73
N PRO A 147 -3.68 8.54 13.01
CA PRO A 147 -4.60 7.89 13.96
C PRO A 147 -6.05 7.76 13.47
N PHE A 148 -6.59 8.76 12.76
CA PHE A 148 -7.95 8.65 12.22
C PHE A 148 -8.07 7.56 11.16
N ILE A 149 -7.09 7.49 10.25
CA ILE A 149 -7.04 6.46 9.20
C ILE A 149 -6.91 5.06 9.84
N LEU A 150 -5.98 4.91 10.79
CA LEU A 150 -5.76 3.66 11.54
C LEU A 150 -7.02 3.19 12.28
N ALA A 151 -7.80 4.11 12.84
CA ALA A 151 -9.02 3.79 13.55
C ALA A 151 -10.16 3.40 12.59
N LEU A 152 -10.32 4.13 11.48
CA LEU A 152 -11.45 3.95 10.56
C LEU A 152 -11.25 2.85 9.51
N CYS A 153 -10.03 2.35 9.30
CA CYS A 153 -9.72 1.33 8.29
C CYS A 153 -9.99 -0.12 8.70
N ARG A 154 -10.53 -0.37 9.91
CA ARG A 154 -10.50 -1.70 10.55
C ARG A 154 -11.53 -2.71 10.03
N ASN A 155 -12.48 -2.28 9.21
CA ASN A 155 -13.44 -3.17 8.57
C ASN A 155 -12.90 -3.78 7.27
N GLN A 156 -13.68 -4.68 6.68
CA GLN A 156 -13.46 -5.12 5.31
C GLN A 156 -13.62 -3.95 4.33
N SER A 157 -12.92 -4.00 3.21
CA SER A 157 -13.02 -3.00 2.15
C SER A 157 -14.47 -2.81 1.71
N PRO A 158 -14.90 -1.58 1.38
CA PRO A 158 -16.22 -1.36 0.80
C PRO A 158 -16.37 -2.18 -0.49
N GLY A 159 -17.55 -2.79 -0.65
CA GLY A 159 -17.95 -3.42 -1.91
C GLY A 159 -18.27 -2.39 -2.99
N PRO A 160 -18.61 -2.83 -4.23
CA PRO A 160 -18.96 -1.92 -5.31
C PRO A 160 -20.14 -1.03 -4.94
N MET A 161 -20.05 0.26 -5.28
CA MET A 161 -21.09 1.28 -5.09
C MET A 161 -22.22 1.13 -6.11
N TYR A 162 -21.88 0.73 -7.34
CA TYR A 162 -22.89 0.53 -8.38
C TYR A 162 -23.94 -0.50 -7.93
N GLY A 163 -25.21 -0.09 -7.98
CA GLY A 163 -26.35 -0.92 -7.57
C GLY A 163 -26.63 -0.98 -6.07
N LYS A 164 -25.92 -0.22 -5.23
CA LYS A 164 -26.26 -0.09 -3.80
C LYS A 164 -27.56 0.70 -3.62
N ALA A 165 -28.52 0.11 -2.92
CA ALA A 165 -29.81 0.75 -2.64
C ALA A 165 -29.73 1.99 -1.73
N GLY A 166 -28.69 2.07 -0.88
CA GLY A 166 -28.48 3.18 0.05
C GLY A 166 -27.83 4.43 -0.57
N LEU A 167 -27.16 4.29 -1.72
CA LEU A 167 -26.36 5.35 -2.33
C LEU A 167 -27.13 6.66 -2.55
N PRO A 168 -28.40 6.67 -3.03
CA PRO A 168 -29.12 7.93 -3.22
C PRO A 168 -29.29 8.73 -1.91
N ALA A 169 -29.53 8.05 -0.78
CA ALA A 169 -29.68 8.71 0.52
C ALA A 169 -28.34 9.26 1.03
N GLU A 170 -27.24 8.52 0.80
CA GLU A 170 -25.88 8.98 1.12
C GLU A 170 -25.51 10.23 0.32
N LEU A 171 -25.84 10.25 -0.98
CA LEU A 171 -25.59 11.40 -1.85
C LEU A 171 -26.45 12.62 -1.48
N GLU A 172 -27.72 12.42 -1.16
CA GLU A 172 -28.59 13.51 -0.70
C GLU A 172 -28.03 14.15 0.58
N HIS A 173 -27.57 13.33 1.52
CA HIS A 173 -26.97 13.79 2.77
C HIS A 173 -25.65 14.55 2.53
N PHE A 174 -24.78 14.02 1.65
CA PHE A 174 -23.55 14.69 1.22
C PHE A 174 -23.83 16.06 0.59
N GLU A 175 -24.79 16.13 -0.35
CA GLU A 175 -25.14 17.38 -1.03
C GLU A 175 -25.70 18.42 -0.04
N ARG A 176 -26.55 17.99 0.90
CA ARG A 176 -27.08 18.85 1.96
C ARG A 176 -25.96 19.44 2.82
N ALA A 177 -25.07 18.58 3.32
CA ALA A 177 -23.96 19.00 4.17
C ALA A 177 -23.07 20.05 3.47
N CYS A 178 -22.75 19.84 2.20
CA CYS A 178 -21.87 20.75 1.47
C CYS A 178 -22.56 22.04 1.01
N LYS A 179 -23.83 21.99 0.56
CA LYS A 179 -24.52 23.15 -0.02
C LYS A 179 -25.32 23.97 0.98
N GLU A 180 -25.98 23.32 1.92
CA GLU A 180 -26.89 23.98 2.86
C GLU A 180 -26.15 24.34 4.16
N ASP A 181 -25.37 23.40 4.70
CA ASP A 181 -24.70 23.58 6.00
C ASP A 181 -23.30 24.20 5.87
N GLY A 182 -22.74 24.28 4.65
CA GLY A 182 -21.37 24.74 4.40
C GLY A 182 -20.29 23.84 5.02
N ALA A 183 -20.65 22.63 5.43
CA ALA A 183 -19.76 21.66 6.04
C ALA A 183 -19.05 20.82 4.97
N PHE A 184 -17.78 20.48 5.19
CA PHE A 184 -17.12 19.48 4.36
C PHE A 184 -17.59 18.09 4.77
N ALA A 185 -17.95 17.26 3.79
CA ALA A 185 -18.38 15.89 4.01
C ALA A 185 -17.60 14.95 3.07
N LEU A 186 -17.10 13.84 3.60
CA LEU A 186 -16.30 12.84 2.88
C LEU A 186 -17.04 11.51 2.82
N LEU A 187 -17.36 11.06 1.60
CA LEU A 187 -17.97 9.75 1.36
C LEU A 187 -16.92 8.65 1.52
N HIS A 188 -17.14 7.70 2.44
CA HIS A 188 -16.17 6.63 2.72
C HIS A 188 -16.05 5.63 1.58
N ASP A 189 -17.15 5.40 0.86
CA ASP A 189 -17.24 4.49 -0.28
C ASP A 189 -16.34 4.89 -1.47
N LEU A 190 -15.94 6.17 -1.53
CA LEU A 190 -14.96 6.70 -2.48
C LEU A 190 -13.50 6.37 -2.11
N THR A 191 -13.28 5.71 -0.97
CA THR A 191 -11.95 5.42 -0.42
C THR A 191 -11.78 3.91 -0.24
N ASN A 192 -10.53 3.44 -0.21
CA ASN A 192 -10.16 2.11 0.31
C ASN A 192 -9.74 2.15 1.78
N CYS A 193 -9.42 3.33 2.35
CA CYS A 193 -8.86 3.47 3.67
C CYS A 193 -9.90 3.74 4.77
N LEU A 194 -11.06 4.34 4.47
CA LEU A 194 -12.13 4.54 5.44
C LEU A 194 -13.18 3.46 5.25
N ARG A 195 -13.41 2.65 6.29
CA ARG A 195 -14.24 1.44 6.20
C ARG A 195 -15.26 1.33 7.34
N ILE A 196 -15.28 2.29 8.26
CA ILE A 196 -16.20 2.36 9.39
C ILE A 196 -17.01 3.65 9.24
N GLY A 197 -18.32 3.50 9.04
CA GLY A 197 -19.23 4.61 8.72
C GLY A 197 -19.41 4.76 7.21
N ASP A 198 -20.36 5.62 6.84
CA ASP A 198 -20.67 5.94 5.44
C ASP A 198 -20.09 7.31 5.05
N ILE A 199 -20.08 8.26 6.00
CA ILE A 199 -19.63 9.62 5.80
C ILE A 199 -18.88 10.16 7.03
N THR A 200 -17.88 11.01 6.83
CA THR A 200 -17.34 11.87 7.90
C THR A 200 -17.59 13.33 7.55
N MET A 201 -17.97 14.15 8.54
CA MET A 201 -18.24 15.57 8.37
C MET A 201 -17.33 16.44 9.24
N TRP A 202 -16.98 17.60 8.69
CA TRP A 202 -16.23 18.67 9.35
C TRP A 202 -17.06 19.95 9.30
N ASP A 203 -17.49 20.42 10.47
CA ASP A 203 -18.25 21.67 10.65
C ASP A 203 -17.36 22.86 11.03
N GLY A 204 -16.05 22.65 11.16
CA GLY A 204 -15.06 23.66 11.55
C GLY A 204 -15.04 24.01 13.04
N VAL A 205 -15.93 23.42 13.86
CA VAL A 205 -16.06 23.72 15.29
C VAL A 205 -15.73 22.50 16.14
N HIS A 206 -16.21 21.33 15.73
CA HIS A 206 -16.05 20.07 16.47
C HIS A 206 -15.05 19.14 15.78
N PRO A 207 -14.49 18.16 16.51
CA PRO A 207 -13.76 17.06 15.89
C PRO A 207 -14.62 16.37 14.82
N PRO A 208 -13.99 15.84 13.75
CA PRO A 208 -14.72 15.23 12.64
C PRO A 208 -15.66 14.13 13.12
N ARG A 209 -16.91 14.17 12.64
CA ARG A 209 -17.98 13.26 13.06
C ARG A 209 -18.24 12.24 11.96
N THR A 210 -18.07 10.96 12.30
CA THR A 210 -18.39 9.86 11.40
C THR A 210 -19.81 9.38 11.64
N GLU A 211 -20.59 9.22 10.58
CA GLU A 211 -22.00 8.88 10.62
C GLU A 211 -22.33 7.66 9.76
N GLU A 212 -23.42 7.00 10.13
CA GLU A 212 -24.04 5.95 9.36
C GLU A 212 -25.36 6.47 8.81
N ILE A 213 -25.54 6.43 7.49
CA ILE A 213 -26.73 6.93 6.82
C ILE A 213 -27.68 5.76 6.60
N LYS A 214 -28.92 5.92 7.08
CA LYS A 214 -29.97 4.90 6.93
C LYS A 214 -31.17 5.48 6.22
N THR A 215 -31.72 4.70 5.30
CA THR A 215 -33.02 4.96 4.68
C THR A 215 -34.18 4.84 5.69
N ASN A 216 -33.98 4.12 6.80
CA ASN A 216 -34.92 4.05 7.92
C ASN A 216 -34.21 4.26 9.28
N PRO A 217 -34.44 5.38 9.98
CA PRO A 217 -33.74 5.72 11.22
C PRO A 217 -34.07 4.81 12.41
N LYS A 218 -35.13 3.98 12.34
CA LYS A 218 -35.53 3.06 13.42
C LYS A 218 -34.73 1.76 13.48
N ASN A 219 -33.82 1.52 12.54
CA ASN A 219 -33.13 0.23 12.38
C ASN A 219 -31.62 0.40 12.58
N SER A 220 -31.19 0.74 13.81
CA SER A 220 -29.76 0.84 14.11
C SER A 220 -29.18 -0.56 14.38
N ARG A 221 -28.18 -0.95 13.58
CA ARG A 221 -27.33 -2.09 13.95
C ARG A 221 -26.37 -1.62 15.04
N SER A 222 -26.56 -2.09 16.26
CA SER A 222 -25.73 -1.76 17.43
C SER A 222 -24.22 -1.93 17.19
N ALA A 223 -23.81 -2.86 16.31
CA ALA A 223 -22.41 -3.16 16.04
C ALA A 223 -21.66 -2.05 15.28
N GLN A 224 -22.30 -1.38 14.32
CA GLN A 224 -21.64 -0.36 13.48
C GLN A 224 -21.46 0.94 14.25
N LEU A 225 -22.50 1.38 14.96
CA LEU A 225 -22.42 2.50 15.89
C LEU A 225 -21.37 2.27 16.98
N ARG A 226 -21.27 1.03 17.50
CA ARG A 226 -20.21 0.65 18.44
C ARG A 226 -18.81 0.83 17.83
N ARG A 227 -18.59 0.43 16.58
CA ARG A 227 -17.29 0.60 15.90
C ARG A 227 -16.95 2.07 15.65
N ILE A 228 -17.92 2.89 15.26
CA ILE A 228 -17.75 4.35 15.14
C ILE A 228 -17.32 4.94 16.49
N ASN A 229 -18.01 4.58 17.57
CA ASN A 229 -17.68 5.05 18.91
C ASN A 229 -16.30 4.56 19.39
N GLN A 230 -15.93 3.31 19.09
CA GLN A 230 -14.58 2.81 19.37
C GLN A 230 -13.51 3.57 18.58
N ALA A 231 -13.75 3.86 17.31
CA ALA A 231 -12.81 4.61 16.48
C ALA A 231 -12.59 6.02 17.04
N ARG A 232 -13.68 6.68 17.45
CA ARG A 232 -13.64 7.98 18.12
C ARG A 232 -12.88 7.90 19.45
N ALA A 233 -13.19 6.94 20.31
CA ALA A 233 -12.53 6.78 21.60
C ALA A 233 -11.03 6.45 21.46
N ALA A 234 -10.65 5.68 20.44
CA ALA A 234 -9.25 5.39 20.16
C ALA A 234 -8.47 6.66 19.85
N VAL A 235 -9.02 7.54 19.02
CA VAL A 235 -8.33 8.76 18.57
C VAL A 235 -8.37 9.86 19.63
N LEU A 236 -9.50 10.06 20.31
CA LEU A 236 -9.68 11.20 21.23
C LEU A 236 -9.31 10.87 22.68
N ASP A 237 -9.55 9.63 23.12
CA ASP A 237 -9.45 9.24 24.53
C ASP A 237 -8.32 8.24 24.80
N GLY A 238 -7.57 7.83 23.76
CA GLY A 238 -6.52 6.82 23.86
C GLY A 238 -7.05 5.40 24.08
N GLY A 239 -8.31 5.14 23.72
CA GLY A 239 -8.93 3.82 23.81
C GLY A 239 -8.34 2.79 22.82
N PRO A 240 -8.76 1.51 22.94
CA PRO A 240 -8.37 0.47 22.00
C PRO A 240 -8.93 0.75 20.60
N LEU A 241 -8.17 0.37 19.58
CA LEU A 241 -8.61 0.43 18.20
C LEU A 241 -9.83 -0.48 17.96
N PRO A 242 -10.73 -0.14 17.01
CA PRO A 242 -11.87 -0.97 16.68
C PRO A 242 -11.46 -2.40 16.29
N GLY A 243 -12.10 -3.38 16.92
CA GLY A 243 -11.81 -4.80 16.72
C GLY A 243 -12.02 -5.61 17.99
N ASP A 244 -11.56 -6.87 17.96
CA ASP A 244 -11.74 -7.81 19.07
C ASP A 244 -10.51 -7.89 20.00
N ASN A 245 -9.43 -7.14 19.68
CA ASN A 245 -8.19 -7.13 20.45
C ASN A 245 -7.99 -5.79 21.16
N ALA A 246 -8.32 -5.75 22.47
CA ALA A 246 -8.18 -4.56 23.31
C ALA A 246 -6.72 -4.11 23.54
N SER A 247 -5.74 -4.91 23.13
CA SER A 247 -4.31 -4.56 23.24
C SER A 247 -3.76 -3.85 22.00
N GLU A 248 -4.61 -3.58 21.00
CA GLU A 248 -4.23 -2.73 19.86
C GLU A 248 -4.48 -1.26 20.20
N LEU A 249 -3.40 -0.51 20.45
CA LEU A 249 -3.45 0.88 20.85
C LEU A 249 -2.69 1.77 19.87
N LEU A 250 -3.21 2.97 19.65
CA LEU A 250 -2.47 4.03 18.99
C LEU A 250 -1.33 4.49 19.88
N TYR A 251 -0.17 4.72 19.29
CA TYR A 251 1.02 5.10 20.05
C TYR A 251 1.67 6.35 19.44
N ASP A 252 1.53 7.48 20.11
CA ASP A 252 2.20 8.73 19.72
C ASP A 252 3.69 8.61 20.05
N LEU A 253 4.54 8.65 19.02
CA LEU A 253 5.98 8.59 19.20
C LEU A 253 6.56 9.89 19.75
N ASP A 254 5.84 11.01 19.70
CA ASP A 254 6.37 12.35 19.98
C ASP A 254 7.68 12.65 19.23
N LEU A 255 7.75 12.18 17.98
CA LEU A 255 8.90 12.35 17.11
C LEU A 255 8.46 12.87 15.74
N PRO A 256 9.24 13.77 15.12
CA PRO A 256 8.98 14.17 13.75
C PRO A 256 9.29 13.02 12.78
N LEU A 257 8.44 12.86 11.78
CA LEU A 257 8.71 11.98 10.65
C LEU A 257 9.83 12.59 9.80
N ARG A 258 10.81 11.78 9.39
CA ARG A 258 11.80 12.18 8.38
C ARG A 258 11.98 11.08 7.36
N THR A 259 12.16 11.44 6.09
CA THR A 259 12.23 10.51 4.97
C THR A 259 13.38 10.87 4.00
N HIS A 260 13.58 10.02 3.00
CA HIS A 260 14.43 10.25 1.83
C HIS A 260 13.59 10.27 0.53
N LEU A 261 12.40 10.89 0.56
CA LEU A 261 11.50 10.95 -0.60
C LEU A 261 12.06 11.80 -1.74
N ASP A 262 13.02 12.68 -1.46
CA ASP A 262 13.84 13.36 -2.46
C ASP A 262 14.56 12.36 -3.38
N VAL A 263 15.11 11.28 -2.82
CA VAL A 263 15.76 10.23 -3.60
C VAL A 263 14.77 9.48 -4.48
N LEU A 264 13.53 9.27 -4.01
CA LEU A 264 12.46 8.66 -4.82
C LEU A 264 12.05 9.57 -5.98
N ARG A 265 11.90 10.87 -5.72
CA ARG A 265 11.58 11.87 -6.74
C ARG A 265 12.62 11.86 -7.85
N ASP A 266 13.89 12.02 -7.50
CA ASP A 266 14.99 12.05 -8.46
C ASP A 266 15.08 10.74 -9.25
N ALA A 267 14.83 9.60 -8.59
CA ALA A 267 14.83 8.29 -9.24
C ALA A 267 13.68 8.13 -10.24
N LEU A 268 12.48 8.60 -9.92
CA LEU A 268 11.32 8.60 -10.82
C LEU A 268 11.52 9.53 -12.02
N GLU A 269 12.08 10.72 -11.80
CA GLU A 269 12.39 11.66 -12.89
C GLU A 269 13.40 11.08 -13.88
N ARG A 270 14.46 10.44 -13.37
CA ARG A 270 15.44 9.75 -14.21
C ARG A 270 14.84 8.55 -14.92
N ALA A 271 14.10 7.69 -14.22
CA ALA A 271 13.44 6.52 -14.83
C ALA A 271 12.43 6.94 -15.91
N ALA A 272 11.70 8.04 -15.73
CA ALA A 272 10.78 8.56 -16.75
C ALA A 272 11.47 8.92 -18.08
N THR A 273 12.76 9.26 -18.04
CA THR A 273 13.57 9.57 -19.23
C THR A 273 14.34 8.34 -19.74
N ASP A 274 14.94 7.61 -18.81
CA ASP A 274 15.92 6.54 -19.09
C ASP A 274 15.31 5.13 -19.11
N GLY A 275 14.03 5.00 -18.75
CA GLY A 275 13.30 3.75 -18.54
C GLY A 275 13.62 3.07 -17.21
N ILE A 276 14.91 2.91 -16.89
CA ILE A 276 15.37 2.21 -15.68
C ILE A 276 16.40 3.08 -14.96
N TYR A 277 16.20 3.27 -13.66
CA TYR A 277 17.17 3.94 -12.79
C TYR A 277 17.32 3.20 -11.45
N ALA A 278 18.53 3.21 -10.89
CA ALA A 278 18.82 2.59 -9.60
C ALA A 278 19.84 3.40 -8.80
N THR A 279 19.59 3.58 -7.51
CA THR A 279 20.43 4.39 -6.63
C THR A 279 20.48 3.82 -5.20
N PRO A 280 21.61 3.93 -4.48
CA PRO A 280 21.59 3.68 -3.04
C PRO A 280 20.72 4.73 -2.34
N VAL A 281 20.10 4.30 -1.24
CA VAL A 281 19.38 5.14 -0.28
C VAL A 281 20.08 5.01 1.07
N PRO A 282 20.25 6.10 1.85
CA PRO A 282 20.87 6.01 3.16
C PRO A 282 20.19 4.97 4.07
N GLY A 283 20.98 4.34 4.95
CA GLY A 283 20.51 3.22 5.77
C GLY A 283 20.67 1.85 5.13
N SER A 284 21.59 1.72 4.17
CA SER A 284 21.90 0.47 3.46
C SER A 284 20.68 -0.13 2.77
N ARG A 285 20.06 0.71 1.95
CA ARG A 285 18.93 0.37 1.09
C ARG A 285 19.33 0.68 -0.36
N ALA A 286 18.77 -0.05 -1.30
CA ALA A 286 18.85 0.27 -2.72
C ALA A 286 17.43 0.54 -3.24
N LEU A 287 17.28 1.57 -4.05
CA LEU A 287 16.04 1.89 -4.75
C LEU A 287 16.23 1.61 -6.24
N PHE A 288 15.30 0.87 -6.82
CA PHE A 288 15.19 0.61 -8.26
C PHE A 288 13.87 1.18 -8.74
N VAL A 289 13.88 1.93 -9.83
CA VAL A 289 12.67 2.45 -10.46
C VAL A 289 12.67 2.05 -11.91
N VAL A 290 11.55 1.48 -12.34
CA VAL A 290 11.24 1.18 -13.74
C VAL A 290 10.04 2.02 -14.13
N ASP A 291 10.14 2.74 -15.25
CA ASP A 291 9.03 3.48 -15.85
C ASP A 291 8.78 2.94 -17.27
N GLN A 292 7.55 2.48 -17.51
CA GLN A 292 7.16 1.85 -18.77
C GLN A 292 7.24 2.82 -19.95
N TYR A 293 6.85 4.09 -19.76
CA TYR A 293 6.94 5.09 -20.83
C TYR A 293 8.38 5.39 -21.17
N GLY A 294 9.25 5.52 -20.16
CA GLY A 294 10.69 5.66 -20.38
C GLY A 294 11.28 4.46 -21.12
N CYS A 295 10.89 3.23 -20.75
CA CYS A 295 11.37 2.01 -21.43
C CYS A 295 10.95 1.98 -22.90
N VAL A 296 9.70 2.35 -23.21
CA VAL A 296 9.17 2.42 -24.57
C VAL A 296 9.89 3.51 -25.38
N GLN A 297 10.13 4.69 -24.79
CA GLN A 297 10.84 5.79 -25.45
C GLN A 297 12.28 5.41 -25.83
N GLN A 298 12.93 4.59 -25.00
CA GLN A 298 14.28 4.08 -25.25
C GLN A 298 14.29 2.91 -26.26
N GLY A 299 13.13 2.41 -26.70
CA GLY A 299 13.04 1.32 -27.66
C GLY A 299 13.70 0.01 -27.21
N MET A 300 13.74 -0.25 -25.89
CA MET A 300 14.46 -1.41 -25.35
C MET A 300 13.75 -2.72 -25.70
N SER A 301 14.51 -3.69 -26.20
CA SER A 301 14.05 -5.08 -26.24
C SER A 301 13.98 -5.68 -24.82
N SER A 302 13.21 -6.75 -24.63
CA SER A 302 13.12 -7.44 -23.32
C SER A 302 14.47 -7.92 -22.81
N LYS A 303 15.40 -8.29 -23.70
CA LYS A 303 16.77 -8.69 -23.32
C LYS A 303 17.55 -7.49 -22.77
N GLN A 304 17.56 -6.36 -23.50
CA GLN A 304 18.23 -5.14 -23.06
C GLN A 304 17.63 -4.61 -21.76
N PHE A 305 16.30 -4.68 -21.61
CA PHE A 305 15.60 -4.34 -20.39
C PHE A 305 16.14 -5.15 -19.20
N ASN A 306 16.17 -6.49 -19.32
CA ASN A 306 16.63 -7.37 -18.25
C ASN A 306 18.11 -7.15 -17.91
N GLU A 307 18.98 -7.03 -18.92
CA GLU A 307 20.41 -6.77 -18.73
C GLU A 307 20.65 -5.43 -18.03
N ARG A 308 19.94 -4.38 -18.45
CA ARG A 308 20.06 -3.04 -17.85
C ARG A 308 19.51 -3.01 -16.44
N LEU A 309 18.38 -3.65 -16.18
CA LEU A 309 17.79 -3.75 -14.84
C LEU A 309 18.73 -4.48 -13.89
N GLN A 310 19.24 -5.65 -14.29
CA GLN A 310 20.15 -6.44 -13.48
C GLN A 310 21.45 -5.67 -13.18
N HIS A 311 22.02 -5.02 -14.19
CA HIS A 311 23.24 -4.21 -14.01
C HIS A 311 23.00 -3.02 -13.06
N ALA A 312 21.93 -2.25 -13.29
CA ALA A 312 21.58 -1.11 -12.47
C ALA A 312 21.31 -1.53 -11.00
N ALA A 313 20.56 -2.61 -10.82
CA ALA A 313 20.23 -3.14 -9.50
C ALA A 313 21.47 -3.62 -8.74
N SER A 314 22.29 -4.45 -9.38
CA SER A 314 23.54 -4.98 -8.78
C SER A 314 24.48 -3.86 -8.36
N SER A 315 24.63 -2.83 -9.21
CA SER A 315 25.46 -1.67 -8.91
C SER A 315 24.93 -0.86 -7.71
N ALA A 316 23.62 -0.64 -7.62
CA ALA A 316 23.02 0.07 -6.49
C ALA A 316 23.10 -0.72 -5.19
N LEU A 317 22.86 -2.04 -5.21
CA LEU A 317 23.03 -2.93 -4.05
C LEU A 317 24.47 -2.92 -3.53
N GLN A 318 25.45 -3.03 -4.43
CA GLN A 318 26.86 -2.95 -4.06
C GLN A 318 27.21 -1.61 -3.40
N ARG A 319 26.75 -0.49 -3.97
CA ARG A 319 26.95 0.85 -3.38
C ARG A 319 26.24 1.02 -2.05
N ALA A 320 25.12 0.34 -1.84
CA ALA A 320 24.40 0.32 -0.57
C ALA A 320 25.03 -0.60 0.49
N GLY A 321 26.10 -1.32 0.16
CA GLY A 321 26.74 -2.28 1.07
C GLY A 321 25.90 -3.54 1.31
N ILE A 322 24.95 -3.83 0.43
CA ILE A 322 24.14 -5.05 0.44
C ILE A 322 24.94 -6.10 -0.35
N ALA A 323 25.50 -7.08 0.36
CA ALA A 323 26.47 -8.01 -0.20
C ALA A 323 25.85 -8.89 -1.30
N ALA A 324 26.49 -8.91 -2.47
CA ALA A 324 26.23 -9.91 -3.51
C ALA A 324 26.52 -11.32 -2.97
N GLY A 325 25.69 -12.32 -3.31
CA GLY A 325 25.82 -13.70 -2.81
C GLY A 325 25.25 -13.95 -1.41
N ARG A 326 24.44 -13.02 -0.88
CA ARG A 326 23.61 -13.21 0.32
C ARG A 326 22.13 -12.88 0.02
N GLU A 327 21.68 -13.15 -1.21
CA GLU A 327 20.32 -12.85 -1.64
C GLU A 327 19.26 -13.47 -0.72
N ASP A 328 19.58 -14.62 -0.12
CA ASP A 328 18.72 -15.34 0.83
C ASP A 328 18.34 -14.52 2.09
N TYR A 329 19.04 -13.42 2.38
CA TYR A 329 18.72 -12.51 3.48
C TYR A 329 18.13 -11.17 3.03
N ASN A 330 18.01 -10.96 1.72
CA ASN A 330 17.50 -9.73 1.19
C ASN A 330 15.98 -9.70 1.30
N ILE A 331 15.48 -8.50 1.51
CA ILE A 331 14.06 -8.20 1.53
C ILE A 331 13.87 -6.96 0.68
N HIS A 332 12.90 -7.03 -0.22
CA HIS A 332 12.49 -5.93 -1.04
C HIS A 332 11.02 -5.58 -0.80
N VAL A 333 10.62 -4.37 -1.14
CA VAL A 333 9.22 -3.92 -1.17
C VAL A 333 9.01 -3.21 -2.48
N THR A 334 7.93 -3.55 -3.18
CA THR A 334 7.65 -3.03 -4.50
C THR A 334 6.32 -2.27 -4.51
N SER A 335 6.32 -1.10 -5.15
CA SER A 335 5.19 -0.18 -5.27
C SER A 335 4.10 -0.63 -6.25
N LEU A 336 3.72 -1.91 -6.22
CA LEU A 336 2.62 -2.42 -7.05
C LEU A 336 1.26 -2.15 -6.40
N ASP A 337 0.24 -2.59 -7.12
CA ASP A 337 -1.13 -2.75 -6.67
C ASP A 337 -1.32 -3.18 -5.20
N SER A 338 -0.49 -4.06 -4.65
CA SER A 338 -0.56 -4.47 -3.23
C SER A 338 -0.23 -3.34 -2.26
N THR A 339 0.72 -2.47 -2.60
CA THR A 339 1.06 -1.27 -1.83
C THR A 339 -0.08 -0.25 -1.88
N ALA A 340 -0.76 -0.12 -3.02
CA ALA A 340 -1.93 0.76 -3.17
C ALA A 340 -3.17 0.24 -2.40
N ARG A 341 -3.19 -1.04 -2.00
CA ARG A 341 -4.29 -1.64 -1.20
C ARG A 341 -4.12 -1.47 0.31
N ASP A 342 -2.94 -1.09 0.78
CA ASP A 342 -2.66 -0.97 2.21
C ASP A 342 -3.25 0.34 2.74
N PRO A 343 -4.37 0.30 3.50
CA PRO A 343 -5.04 1.51 3.97
C PRO A 343 -4.19 2.29 4.98
N LEU A 344 -3.09 1.70 5.47
CA LEU A 344 -2.22 2.29 6.48
C LEU A 344 -1.09 3.13 5.89
N ARG A 345 -0.91 3.07 4.57
CA ARG A 345 0.12 3.84 3.87
C ARG A 345 -0.48 5.14 3.37
N VAL A 346 0.37 6.17 3.33
CA VAL A 346 0.00 7.39 2.63
C VAL A 346 -0.21 7.06 1.16
N PRO A 347 -1.29 7.53 0.52
CA PRO A 347 -1.55 7.27 -0.89
C PRO A 347 -0.57 8.05 -1.79
N TRP A 348 -0.16 7.46 -2.93
CA TRP A 348 0.82 8.06 -3.84
C TRP A 348 0.46 9.46 -4.32
N ALA A 349 -0.83 9.79 -4.46
CA ALA A 349 -1.28 11.13 -4.85
C ALA A 349 -0.87 12.25 -3.86
N ASN A 350 -0.62 11.89 -2.59
CA ASN A 350 -0.10 12.78 -1.55
C ASN A 350 1.42 12.77 -1.42
N TYR A 351 2.16 11.99 -2.22
CA TYR A 351 3.62 12.06 -2.15
C TYR A 351 4.10 13.36 -2.80
N PRO A 352 5.22 13.95 -2.32
CA PRO A 352 5.83 15.17 -2.88
C PRO A 352 6.56 14.90 -4.21
N LEU A 353 5.86 14.26 -5.14
CA LEU A 353 6.30 13.87 -6.47
C LEU A 353 5.48 14.62 -7.52
N HIS A 354 5.94 14.66 -8.76
CA HIS A 354 5.16 15.21 -9.86
C HIS A 354 3.83 14.42 -10.04
N PRO A 355 2.67 15.06 -10.33
CA PRO A 355 1.39 14.37 -10.49
C PRO A 355 1.41 13.20 -11.50
N VAL A 356 2.18 13.34 -12.57
CA VAL A 356 2.40 12.26 -13.56
C VAL A 356 3.09 11.05 -12.93
N ALA A 357 4.10 11.25 -12.10
CA ALA A 357 4.78 10.14 -11.41
C ALA A 357 3.82 9.45 -10.42
N CYS A 358 3.01 10.21 -9.68
CA CYS A 358 1.97 9.66 -8.81
C CYS A 358 0.94 8.83 -9.58
N ALA A 359 0.43 9.35 -10.71
CA ALA A 359 -0.52 8.63 -11.56
C ALA A 359 0.07 7.33 -12.13
N ARG A 360 1.35 7.36 -12.51
CA ARG A 360 2.07 6.17 -13.00
C ARG A 360 2.31 5.15 -11.90
N LEU A 361 2.63 5.56 -10.67
CA LEU A 361 2.73 4.66 -9.51
C LEU A 361 1.37 4.03 -9.15
N ILE A 362 0.29 4.83 -9.14
CA ILE A 362 -1.07 4.31 -8.92
C ILE A 362 -1.48 3.34 -10.06
N GLY A 363 -1.04 3.64 -11.27
CA GLY A 363 -1.25 2.82 -12.46
C GLY A 363 -0.39 1.56 -12.55
N ASP A 364 0.67 1.43 -11.75
CA ASP A 364 1.82 0.54 -11.98
C ASP A 364 2.51 0.71 -13.35
N TYR A 365 2.40 1.87 -14.00
CA TYR A 365 3.27 2.25 -15.13
C TYR A 365 4.67 2.64 -14.68
N ALA A 366 4.80 3.03 -13.42
CA ALA A 366 6.07 3.16 -12.74
C ALA A 366 6.07 2.21 -11.54
N VAL A 367 7.20 1.54 -11.33
CA VAL A 367 7.38 0.60 -10.22
C VAL A 367 8.68 0.96 -9.51
N ALA A 368 8.57 1.30 -8.23
CA ALA A 368 9.66 1.51 -7.31
C ALA A 368 9.84 0.26 -6.43
N THR A 369 11.03 -0.32 -6.43
CA THR A 369 11.41 -1.42 -5.54
C THR A 369 12.51 -0.93 -4.62
N VAL A 370 12.31 -1.09 -3.30
CA VAL A 370 13.31 -0.77 -2.29
C VAL A 370 13.79 -2.06 -1.67
N GLU A 371 15.09 -2.32 -1.72
CA GLU A 371 15.72 -3.53 -1.19
C GLU A 371 16.70 -3.22 -0.07
N THR A 372 16.75 -4.11 0.91
CA THR A 372 17.71 -4.12 2.01
C THR A 372 18.06 -5.55 2.41
N SER A 373 18.89 -5.71 3.43
CA SER A 373 19.33 -7.01 3.95
C SER A 373 19.15 -7.10 5.46
N GLY A 374 18.59 -8.21 5.94
CA GLY A 374 18.34 -8.45 7.36
C GLY A 374 19.57 -8.21 8.26
N PRO A 375 20.73 -8.85 7.98
CA PRO A 375 21.97 -8.60 8.71
C PRO A 375 22.43 -7.13 8.73
N VAL A 376 22.14 -6.37 7.67
CA VAL A 376 22.53 -4.96 7.60
C VAL A 376 21.60 -4.11 8.46
N LEU A 377 20.28 -4.36 8.41
CA LEU A 377 19.32 -3.72 9.32
C LEU A 377 19.61 -4.02 10.79
N THR A 378 19.99 -5.27 11.11
CA THR A 378 20.40 -5.65 12.47
C THR A 378 21.58 -4.80 12.95
N ARG A 379 22.64 -4.68 12.13
CA ARG A 379 23.79 -3.83 12.47
C ARG A 379 23.41 -2.35 12.60
N LEU A 380 22.49 -1.87 11.76
CA LEU A 380 21.99 -0.50 11.81
C LEU A 380 21.32 -0.21 13.16
N LEU A 381 20.43 -1.09 13.61
CA LEU A 381 19.74 -0.93 14.90
C LEU A 381 20.69 -1.12 16.09
N GLN A 382 21.63 -2.05 16.00
CA GLN A 382 22.69 -2.24 17.01
C GLN A 382 23.59 -1.00 17.13
N ALA A 383 23.96 -0.38 16.01
CA ALA A 383 24.68 0.89 16.02
C ALA A 383 23.86 2.03 16.63
N ALA A 384 22.53 1.95 16.56
CA ALA A 384 21.63 2.85 17.27
C ALA A 384 21.43 2.48 18.76
N GLY A 385 22.09 1.44 19.28
CA GLY A 385 22.02 1.00 20.68
C GLY A 385 20.82 0.11 21.01
N LEU A 386 20.23 -0.55 20.02
CA LEU A 386 19.15 -1.54 20.20
C LEU A 386 19.70 -2.96 20.15
N ASP A 387 19.24 -3.85 21.02
CA ASP A 387 19.57 -5.28 20.97
C ASP A 387 18.67 -5.99 19.94
N ALA A 388 18.97 -5.76 18.66
CA ALA A 388 18.22 -6.31 17.55
C ALA A 388 18.82 -7.63 17.06
N ARG A 389 17.94 -8.57 16.68
CA ARG A 389 18.28 -9.86 16.09
C ARG A 389 17.39 -10.17 14.90
N TRP A 390 18.02 -10.49 13.77
CA TRP A 390 17.33 -11.07 12.62
C TRP A 390 16.92 -12.51 12.94
N VAL A 391 15.63 -12.84 12.79
CA VAL A 391 15.11 -14.18 13.14
C VAL A 391 14.60 -14.97 11.94
N ARG A 392 14.35 -14.31 10.80
CA ARG A 392 13.97 -15.02 9.58
C ARG A 392 15.14 -15.88 9.08
N PRO A 393 14.94 -17.17 8.80
CA PRO A 393 15.96 -18.02 8.21
C PRO A 393 16.33 -17.53 6.79
N PRO A 394 17.55 -17.82 6.31
CA PRO A 394 17.91 -17.56 4.92
C PRO A 394 16.96 -18.30 3.98
N GLY A 395 16.46 -17.59 2.97
CA GLY A 395 15.71 -18.15 1.87
C GLY A 395 14.98 -17.10 1.04
N ASN A 396 14.58 -17.53 -0.16
CA ASN A 396 13.86 -16.69 -1.13
C ASN A 396 12.34 -16.87 -1.06
N ALA A 397 11.83 -17.58 -0.04
CA ALA A 397 10.40 -17.76 0.15
C ALA A 397 9.73 -16.44 0.54
N ASP A 398 8.57 -16.15 -0.05
CA ASP A 398 7.76 -15.00 0.33
C ASP A 398 7.38 -15.04 1.81
N LEU A 399 7.42 -13.87 2.43
CA LEU A 399 7.08 -13.70 3.84
C LEU A 399 5.61 -14.00 4.07
N GLN A 400 5.31 -14.87 5.03
CA GLN A 400 3.94 -15.18 5.40
C GLN A 400 3.33 -14.02 6.20
N GLN A 401 2.00 -13.89 6.12
CA GLN A 401 1.30 -12.85 6.88
C GLN A 401 1.50 -13.09 8.38
N GLY A 402 2.00 -12.06 9.08
CA GLY A 402 2.24 -12.12 10.52
C GLY A 402 3.59 -12.71 10.92
N GLU A 403 4.41 -13.16 9.98
CA GLU A 403 5.75 -13.66 10.23
C GLU A 403 6.62 -12.59 10.91
N VAL A 404 7.30 -12.99 11.97
CA VAL A 404 8.27 -12.15 12.69
C VAL A 404 9.59 -12.27 11.97
N ILE A 405 10.14 -11.12 11.56
CA ILE A 405 11.39 -11.07 10.78
C ILE A 405 12.57 -10.62 11.63
N MET A 406 12.29 -9.86 12.69
CA MET A 406 13.30 -9.32 13.60
C MET A 406 12.71 -9.21 15.02
N GLU A 407 13.54 -9.52 16.01
CA GLU A 407 13.25 -9.31 17.42
C GLU A 407 14.19 -8.24 17.98
N ILE A 408 13.66 -7.39 18.85
CA ILE A 408 14.43 -6.31 19.48
C ILE A 408 14.18 -6.37 20.98
N HIS A 409 15.23 -6.66 21.74
CA HIS A 409 15.15 -6.90 23.16
C HIS A 409 15.54 -5.65 23.96
N GLN A 410 14.93 -5.49 25.13
CA GLN A 410 15.33 -4.51 26.13
C GLN A 410 15.34 -5.17 27.50
N GLN A 411 16.51 -5.22 28.14
CA GLN A 411 16.67 -5.74 29.50
C GLN A 411 16.73 -4.59 30.51
N GLU A 412 16.01 -4.72 31.63
CA GLU A 412 16.01 -3.74 32.71
C GLU A 412 16.97 -4.14 33.82
N ARG A 413 18.27 -4.01 33.56
CA ARG A 413 19.31 -4.42 34.53
C ARG A 413 19.13 -3.77 35.91
N LEU A 414 18.61 -2.54 35.98
CA LEU A 414 18.32 -1.82 37.22
C LEU A 414 17.20 -2.43 38.07
N ARG A 415 16.37 -3.31 37.50
CA ARG A 415 15.29 -4.02 38.20
C ARG A 415 15.60 -5.49 38.41
N SER A 416 16.87 -5.86 38.33
CA SER A 416 17.29 -7.23 38.57
C SER A 416 17.04 -7.60 40.04
N VAL A 417 16.34 -8.70 40.27
CA VAL A 417 16.06 -9.22 41.61
C VAL A 417 16.93 -10.44 41.85
N THR A 418 17.67 -10.43 42.96
CA THR A 418 18.40 -11.62 43.41
C THR A 418 17.41 -12.62 43.99
N LEU A 419 17.41 -13.82 43.42
CA LEU A 419 16.61 -14.96 43.86
C LEU A 419 17.43 -15.85 44.81
N PRO A 420 16.76 -16.72 45.60
CA PRO A 420 17.44 -17.73 46.41
C PRO A 420 18.37 -18.60 45.56
N GLY A 421 19.54 -18.94 46.12
CA GLY A 421 20.58 -19.72 45.42
C GLY A 421 21.52 -18.91 44.52
N GLY A 422 21.52 -17.57 44.63
CA GLY A 422 22.46 -16.70 43.90
C GLY A 422 22.08 -16.44 42.44
N LEU A 423 20.85 -16.79 42.05
CA LEU A 423 20.30 -16.49 40.73
C LEU A 423 19.84 -15.03 40.67
N THR A 424 19.87 -14.44 39.47
CA THR A 424 19.39 -13.06 39.24
C THR A 424 18.32 -13.08 38.16
N MET A 425 17.13 -12.56 38.46
CA MET A 425 16.05 -12.38 37.51
C MET A 425 16.03 -10.94 37.01
N THR A 426 16.19 -10.74 35.71
CA THR A 426 16.12 -9.41 35.08
C THR A 426 14.87 -9.33 34.20
N PRO A 427 13.91 -8.43 34.49
CA PRO A 427 12.76 -8.26 33.61
C PRO A 427 13.20 -7.69 32.25
N GLY A 428 12.51 -8.11 31.19
CA GLY A 428 12.82 -7.68 29.84
C GLY A 428 11.61 -7.68 28.93
N TRP A 429 11.73 -6.92 27.84
CA TRP A 429 10.71 -6.73 26.83
C TRP A 429 11.26 -7.13 25.47
N THR A 430 10.40 -7.69 24.62
CA THR A 430 10.75 -8.02 23.24
C THR A 430 9.73 -7.38 22.31
N LEU A 431 10.21 -6.54 21.40
CA LEU A 431 9.43 -6.04 20.29
C LEU A 431 9.64 -6.96 19.09
N GLN A 432 8.56 -7.53 18.58
CA GLN A 432 8.57 -8.38 17.39
C GLN A 432 8.18 -7.55 16.17
N MET A 433 9.13 -7.36 15.25
CA MET A 433 8.90 -6.67 14.00
C MET A 433 8.36 -7.65 12.95
N ARG A 434 7.29 -7.23 12.28
CA ARG A 434 6.64 -7.96 11.19
C ARG A 434 6.87 -7.24 9.88
N ARG A 435 6.55 -7.94 8.79
CA ARG A 435 6.63 -7.42 7.41
C ARG A 435 5.99 -6.04 7.23
N SER A 436 4.78 -5.79 7.76
CA SER A 436 4.08 -4.51 7.58
C SER A 436 4.89 -3.30 8.07
N GLU A 437 5.60 -3.43 9.19
CA GLU A 437 6.41 -2.35 9.75
C GLU A 437 7.67 -2.10 8.91
N LEU A 438 8.29 -3.18 8.41
CA LEU A 438 9.42 -3.06 7.51
C LEU A 438 9.00 -2.48 6.16
N ASP A 439 7.81 -2.81 5.68
CA ASP A 439 7.29 -2.25 4.44
C ASP A 439 7.14 -0.75 4.52
N ARG A 440 6.58 -0.24 5.62
CA ARG A 440 6.49 1.19 5.87
C ARG A 440 7.88 1.84 5.88
N TYR A 441 8.84 1.25 6.59
CA TYR A 441 10.23 1.75 6.62
C TYR A 441 10.87 1.85 5.23
N LEU A 442 10.61 0.87 4.37
CA LEU A 442 11.18 0.80 3.04
C LEU A 442 10.44 1.70 2.04
N ILE A 443 9.11 1.64 1.97
CA ILE A 443 8.33 2.33 0.93
C ILE A 443 8.15 3.82 1.22
N GLU A 444 7.96 4.21 2.48
CA GLU A 444 7.91 5.63 2.90
C GLU A 444 9.34 6.22 3.02
N LEU A 445 10.38 5.41 2.72
CA LEU A 445 11.80 5.76 2.77
C LEU A 445 12.20 6.46 4.06
N LEU A 446 11.73 5.96 5.20
CA LEU A 446 11.96 6.57 6.51
C LEU A 446 13.47 6.72 6.77
N GLN A 447 13.88 7.83 7.37
CA GLN A 447 15.26 8.00 7.78
C GLN A 447 15.59 6.98 8.88
N PRO A 448 16.75 6.30 8.80
CA PRO A 448 17.07 5.25 9.77
C PRO A 448 17.11 5.74 11.22
N GLY A 449 17.55 6.99 11.45
CA GLY A 449 17.55 7.62 12.76
C GLY A 449 16.14 7.80 13.33
N SER A 450 15.21 8.37 12.55
CA SER A 450 13.80 8.54 12.95
C SER A 450 13.10 7.20 13.19
N TRP A 451 13.41 6.19 12.38
CA TRP A 451 12.86 4.84 12.56
C TRP A 451 13.37 4.17 13.84
N ALA A 452 14.68 4.16 14.06
CA ALA A 452 15.29 3.60 15.26
C ALA A 452 14.84 4.34 16.54
N ALA A 453 14.69 5.67 16.48
CA ALA A 453 14.16 6.47 17.58
C ALA A 453 12.70 6.11 17.92
N GLY A 454 11.87 5.86 16.90
CA GLY A 454 10.49 5.38 17.09
C GLY A 454 10.45 4.02 17.79
N ILE A 455 11.29 3.08 17.36
CA ILE A 455 11.43 1.76 18.02
C ILE A 455 11.82 1.91 19.50
N LYS A 456 12.76 2.81 19.82
CA LYS A 456 13.15 3.09 21.21
C LYS A 456 11.99 3.61 22.05
N HIS A 457 11.16 4.50 21.50
CA HIS A 457 9.97 5.02 22.20
C HIS A 457 8.97 3.90 22.50
N VAL A 458 8.66 3.07 21.50
CA VAL A 458 7.76 1.92 21.68
C VAL A 458 8.28 0.97 22.75
N LEU A 459 9.57 0.65 22.74
CA LEU A 459 10.18 -0.21 23.77
C LEU A 459 10.13 0.43 25.17
N ALA A 460 10.41 1.73 25.28
CA ALA A 460 10.36 2.47 26.54
C ALA A 460 8.95 2.57 27.14
N ALA A 461 7.90 2.45 26.32
CA ALA A 461 6.50 2.47 26.73
C ALA A 461 6.12 1.36 27.71
N ARG A 462 6.77 0.19 27.60
CA ARG A 462 6.48 -1.01 28.39
C ARG A 462 5.01 -1.46 28.32
N GLN A 463 4.38 -1.25 27.17
CA GLN A 463 2.99 -1.67 26.96
C GLN A 463 2.95 -3.03 26.29
N ALA A 464 2.26 -3.98 26.93
CA ALA A 464 1.95 -5.26 26.31
C ALA A 464 0.86 -5.08 25.26
N GLY A 465 1.00 -5.74 24.12
CA GLY A 465 0.04 -5.67 23.03
C GLY A 465 0.68 -5.38 21.68
N ARG A 466 -0.14 -4.94 20.74
CA ARG A 466 0.31 -4.52 19.41
C ARG A 466 0.27 -3.00 19.34
N PRO A 467 1.42 -2.32 19.44
CA PRO A 467 1.46 -0.87 19.29
C PRO A 467 1.24 -0.49 17.82
N TRP A 468 0.52 0.61 17.59
CA TRP A 468 0.35 1.24 16.28
C TRP A 468 1.00 2.63 16.30
N PRO A 469 2.32 2.71 16.05
CA PRO A 469 3.05 3.95 16.18
C PRO A 469 2.74 4.96 15.08
N HIS A 470 2.59 6.23 15.47
CA HIS A 470 2.48 7.35 14.54
C HIS A 470 3.44 8.48 14.93
N TYR A 471 3.88 9.24 13.92
CA TYR A 471 4.78 10.36 14.12
C TYR A 471 3.97 11.66 14.27
N ARG A 472 4.59 12.69 14.85
CA ARG A 472 4.04 14.04 14.87
C ARG A 472 4.33 14.75 13.56
N ASN A 473 3.44 15.68 13.22
CA ASN A 473 3.54 16.55 12.06
C ASN A 473 3.82 15.83 10.74
N GLU A 474 3.22 14.64 10.52
CA GLU A 474 3.42 13.91 9.26
C GLU A 474 3.07 14.77 8.03
N HIS A 475 2.15 15.72 8.15
CA HIS A 475 1.79 16.67 7.08
C HIS A 475 2.98 17.46 6.50
N GLU A 476 4.04 17.73 7.29
CA GLU A 476 5.24 18.43 6.81
C GLU A 476 6.04 17.62 5.76
N ILE A 477 5.79 16.32 5.65
CA ILE A 477 6.45 15.42 4.69
C ILE A 477 5.64 15.27 3.40
N TRP A 478 4.32 15.41 3.47
CA TRP A 478 3.40 15.02 2.40
C TRP A 478 2.78 16.21 1.64
N VAL A 479 2.84 17.42 2.18
CA VAL A 479 2.23 18.63 1.56
C VAL A 479 3.25 19.44 0.80
#